data_AF-A0AA37BCW5-F1
#
_entry.id   AF-A0AA37BCW5-F1
#
_cell.length_a   1.000
_cell.length_b   1.000
_cell.length_c   1.000
_cell.angle_alpha   90.00
_cell.angle_beta   90.00
_cell.angle_gamma   90.00
#
_symmetry.space_group_name_H-M   'P 1'
#
loop_
_entity.id
_entity.type
_entity.pdbx_description
1 polymer ?
#
loop_
_entity_poly.entity_id
_entity_poly.type
_entity_poly.pdbx_seq_one_letter_code
_entity_poly.pdbx_strand_id
1 'polypeptide(L)'
;MSSGSPEPPATPATAPAEWGPTVPSPVPSPGPRRWLPPVAGVTALALAAGGGSYLLVSWLNAAGAPAPAASPAAPASQGPAGPPDVCAMLDRVDVDRLVPQAKVSDSTNDNRASSPAYVNWSCSWQNMNYSYGEYRRSRQINVKVTQYEGEKTETADTVARRNYGYDLESARYAENHPQKDYYYSAVRKLQGAGDEAHVQYTWSKGKTKYAFGTGFGRVGDVTVKVEYQADQQPKDVPLFSDEGKQSVTEQNALREAELLMRQVSEAVAAWRQGRPYARSAPRPTSSPTPSPTPTPVEIAFPKVCAEVTPVAAPLVPGAALKSERTQSGDRTAVTCRWNNREIPAGGKHRLRSVFVTFTTFVDRVGKPDSWAAKQHYIDRRAEAKEWEGSGFQGLFWYKVTEPKGWGERAFHQYRKNRTPSAHVGVADAVVLSGPTVVEVSFGGSDRPEGTGINDPKSVLMPQQEVVTGLVPVTEAVLESFRRNGVR
;
A
#
# COMPACT_ATOMS: atom_id res chain seq x y z
N MET A 1 45.95 -25.61 -23.41
CA MET A 1 45.49 -26.58 -22.38
C MET A 1 44.25 -26.01 -21.72
N SER A 2 43.31 -26.87 -21.31
CA SER A 2 41.98 -26.48 -20.85
C SER A 2 41.88 -26.52 -19.32
N SER A 3 41.19 -25.54 -18.72
CA SER A 3 40.64 -25.64 -17.37
C SER A 3 39.56 -24.56 -17.17
N GLY A 4 38.42 -24.72 -17.86
CA GLY A 4 37.24 -23.91 -17.56
C GLY A 4 36.62 -24.33 -16.24
N SER A 5 36.35 -23.38 -15.34
CA SER A 5 35.38 -23.57 -14.25
C SER A 5 34.01 -23.07 -14.73
N PRO A 6 32.91 -23.80 -14.48
CA PRO A 6 31.60 -23.40 -14.96
C PRO A 6 31.10 -22.19 -14.18
N GLU A 7 30.74 -21.14 -14.92
CA GLU A 7 29.99 -19.99 -14.41
C GLU A 7 28.61 -20.49 -13.91
N PRO A 8 28.22 -20.20 -12.66
CA PRO A 8 26.91 -20.61 -12.17
C PRO A 8 25.83 -19.87 -12.97
N PRO A 9 24.74 -20.55 -13.40
CA PRO A 9 23.73 -19.93 -14.25
C PRO A 9 23.11 -18.73 -13.53
N ALA A 10 23.21 -17.56 -14.15
CA ALA A 10 22.55 -16.36 -13.68
C ALA A 10 21.04 -16.62 -13.63
N THR A 11 20.49 -16.76 -12.42
CA THR A 11 19.04 -16.76 -12.22
C THR A 11 18.47 -15.48 -12.82
N PRO A 12 17.57 -15.55 -13.82
CA PRO A 12 17.01 -14.35 -14.42
C PRO A 12 16.29 -13.57 -13.34
N ALA A 13 16.66 -12.30 -13.17
CA ALA A 13 15.98 -11.40 -12.27
C ALA A 13 14.49 -11.40 -12.62
N THR A 14 13.66 -11.88 -11.71
CA THR A 14 12.23 -12.06 -11.97
C THR A 14 11.63 -10.68 -12.22
N ALA A 15 11.24 -10.41 -13.47
CA ALA A 15 10.51 -9.21 -13.80
C ALA A 15 9.27 -9.14 -12.89
N PRO A 16 8.94 -7.96 -12.32
CA PRO A 16 7.72 -7.84 -11.53
C PRO A 16 6.54 -8.23 -12.41
N ALA A 17 5.72 -9.17 -11.93
CA ALA A 17 4.57 -9.67 -12.66
C ALA A 17 3.73 -8.51 -13.23
N GLU A 18 3.29 -8.59 -14.48
CA GLU A 18 2.49 -7.53 -15.09
C GLU A 18 1.17 -7.35 -14.35
N TRP A 19 1.03 -6.24 -13.64
CA TRP A 19 -0.25 -5.78 -13.09
C TRP A 19 -0.91 -4.86 -14.11
N GLY A 20 -1.65 -5.47 -15.03
CA GLY A 20 -2.52 -4.78 -15.97
C GLY A 20 -3.86 -5.52 -16.09
N PRO A 21 -4.99 -4.82 -16.33
CA PRO A 21 -6.23 -5.48 -16.64
C PRO A 21 -6.16 -6.06 -18.05
N THR A 22 -6.13 -7.39 -18.17
CA THR A 22 -6.64 -8.04 -19.38
C THR A 22 -8.14 -7.80 -19.39
N VAL A 23 -8.61 -6.83 -20.16
CA VAL A 23 -10.04 -6.68 -20.45
C VAL A 23 -10.46 -7.94 -21.21
N PRO A 24 -11.38 -8.78 -20.70
CA PRO A 24 -11.93 -9.85 -21.50
C PRO A 24 -12.67 -9.20 -22.67
N SER A 25 -12.26 -9.52 -23.90
CA SER A 25 -13.09 -9.20 -25.07
C SER A 25 -14.50 -9.74 -24.81
N PRO A 26 -15.56 -8.98 -25.15
CA PRO A 26 -16.93 -9.45 -24.92
C PRO A 26 -17.11 -10.81 -25.59
N VAL A 27 -17.42 -11.83 -24.79
CA VAL A 27 -17.77 -13.15 -25.29
C VAL A 27 -18.95 -12.96 -26.24
N PRO A 28 -18.85 -13.38 -27.51
CA PRO A 28 -19.97 -13.27 -28.43
C PRO A 28 -21.16 -14.04 -27.85
N SER A 29 -22.26 -13.34 -27.55
CA SER A 29 -23.49 -13.98 -27.08
C SER A 29 -23.86 -15.11 -28.05
N PRO A 30 -24.09 -16.35 -27.57
CA PRO A 30 -24.59 -17.41 -28.43
C PRO A 30 -25.93 -16.99 -29.02
N GLY A 31 -25.93 -16.70 -30.33
CA GLY A 31 -27.16 -16.39 -31.06
C GLY A 31 -28.15 -17.56 -30.99
N PRO A 32 -29.46 -17.32 -31.11
CA PRO A 32 -30.48 -18.33 -30.87
C PRO A 32 -30.38 -19.45 -31.92
N ARG A 33 -29.78 -20.59 -31.55
CA ARG A 33 -29.78 -21.79 -32.38
C ARG A 33 -31.17 -22.40 -32.40
N ARG A 34 -31.82 -22.34 -33.56
CA ARG A 34 -33.07 -23.04 -33.86
C ARG A 34 -32.88 -24.55 -33.67
N TRP A 35 -33.91 -25.19 -33.13
CA TRP A 35 -33.96 -26.63 -32.90
C TRP A 35 -34.04 -27.43 -34.20
N LEU A 36 -33.36 -28.58 -34.23
CA LEU A 36 -33.70 -29.74 -35.05
C LEU A 36 -33.50 -31.00 -34.18
N PRO A 37 -34.50 -31.90 -34.05
CA PRO A 37 -34.40 -33.07 -33.19
C PRO A 37 -33.81 -34.28 -33.95
N PRO A 38 -32.94 -35.10 -33.32
CA PRO A 38 -32.64 -36.43 -33.79
C PRO A 38 -33.59 -37.47 -33.17
N VAL A 39 -34.29 -38.14 -34.08
CA VAL A 39 -35.00 -39.42 -34.03
C VAL A 39 -34.50 -40.42 -32.96
N ALA A 40 -35.45 -41.15 -32.38
CA ALA A 40 -35.21 -42.18 -31.36
C ALA A 40 -34.32 -43.35 -31.85
N GLY A 41 -33.42 -43.80 -30.97
CA GLY A 41 -32.70 -45.06 -31.08
C GLY A 41 -32.96 -45.93 -29.84
N VAL A 42 -33.84 -46.91 -29.96
CA VAL A 42 -34.13 -47.89 -28.90
C VAL A 42 -33.05 -48.95 -28.90
N THR A 43 -32.41 -49.20 -27.77
CA THR A 43 -31.71 -50.48 -27.54
C THR A 43 -31.81 -50.86 -26.07
N ALA A 44 -32.74 -51.77 -25.76
CA ALA A 44 -32.87 -52.38 -24.45
C ALA A 44 -31.93 -53.59 -24.36
N LEU A 45 -31.22 -53.70 -23.23
CA LEU A 45 -30.52 -54.93 -22.82
C LEU A 45 -30.65 -55.01 -21.30
N ALA A 46 -31.21 -56.11 -20.81
CA ALA A 46 -31.66 -56.24 -19.43
C ALA A 46 -31.31 -57.62 -18.87
N LEU A 47 -31.08 -57.68 -17.54
CA LEU A 47 -30.94 -58.88 -16.70
C LEU A 47 -29.68 -59.74 -16.98
N ALA A 48 -29.09 -60.52 -16.05
CA ALA A 48 -28.96 -60.56 -14.58
C ALA A 48 -27.84 -61.60 -14.26
N ALA A 49 -27.23 -61.78 -13.08
CA ALA A 49 -27.33 -61.21 -11.72
C ALA A 49 -25.89 -61.18 -11.11
N GLY A 50 -25.59 -61.00 -9.80
CA GLY A 50 -26.40 -60.80 -8.59
C GLY A 50 -25.53 -60.81 -7.32
N GLY A 51 -26.16 -60.64 -6.14
CA GLY A 51 -25.52 -60.71 -4.81
C GLY A 51 -25.39 -59.34 -4.12
N GLY A 52 -25.91 -59.13 -2.91
CA GLY A 52 -26.75 -60.00 -2.08
C GLY A 52 -27.04 -59.35 -0.73
N SER A 53 -28.31 -59.14 -0.41
CA SER A 53 -28.76 -58.37 0.76
C SER A 53 -28.99 -59.23 2.01
N TYR A 54 -28.32 -58.86 3.10
CA TYR A 54 -28.63 -59.15 4.51
C TYR A 54 -28.37 -57.79 5.21
N LEU A 55 -29.23 -57.19 6.04
CA LEU A 55 -30.03 -57.74 7.15
C LEU A 55 -31.32 -56.93 7.32
N LEU A 56 -32.50 -57.56 7.23
CA LEU A 56 -33.77 -56.96 7.63
C LEU A 56 -34.75 -57.96 8.28
N VAL A 57 -34.22 -59.07 8.82
CA VAL A 57 -35.00 -60.10 9.54
C VAL A 57 -34.25 -60.53 10.80
N SER A 58 -34.26 -59.68 11.82
CA SER A 58 -33.88 -60.03 13.20
C SER A 58 -34.73 -59.34 14.27
N TRP A 59 -35.76 -58.59 13.88
CA TRP A 59 -36.60 -57.78 14.79
C TRP A 59 -37.83 -58.52 15.34
N LEU A 60 -37.88 -59.85 15.19
CA LEU A 60 -38.96 -60.71 15.67
C LEU A 60 -38.41 -62.02 16.27
N ASN A 61 -37.57 -61.91 17.30
CA ASN A 61 -37.57 -62.83 18.45
C ASN A 61 -36.67 -62.28 19.57
N ALA A 62 -37.26 -62.13 20.76
CA ALA A 62 -36.58 -61.58 21.93
C ALA A 62 -35.98 -62.68 22.81
N ALA A 63 -34.83 -62.40 23.46
CA ALA A 63 -34.58 -62.72 24.86
C ALA A 63 -33.21 -62.19 25.34
N GLY A 64 -33.22 -61.35 26.38
CA GLY A 64 -32.18 -61.13 27.38
C GLY A 64 -30.69 -61.21 27.01
N ALA A 65 -30.05 -60.04 26.84
CA ALA A 65 -28.64 -59.83 27.13
C ALA A 65 -28.49 -58.52 27.95
N PRO A 66 -27.61 -58.45 28.97
CA PRO A 66 -27.52 -57.29 29.85
C PRO A 66 -26.94 -56.06 29.11
N ALA A 67 -27.47 -54.88 29.45
CA ALA A 67 -27.04 -53.63 28.81
C ALA A 67 -25.58 -53.28 29.16
N PRO A 68 -24.74 -52.90 28.19
CA PRO A 68 -23.43 -52.34 28.49
C PRO A 68 -23.60 -50.98 29.20
N ALA A 69 -22.75 -50.72 30.19
CA ALA A 69 -22.79 -49.48 30.97
C ALA A 69 -22.64 -48.25 30.06
N ALA A 70 -23.44 -47.21 30.33
CA ALA A 70 -23.40 -45.98 29.56
C ALA A 70 -22.01 -45.32 29.66
N SER A 71 -21.36 -45.11 28.51
CA SER A 71 -20.17 -44.25 28.44
C SER A 71 -20.51 -42.88 29.01
N PRO A 72 -19.65 -42.30 29.87
CA PRO A 72 -19.90 -40.97 30.42
C PRO A 72 -20.03 -39.95 29.27
N ALA A 73 -21.03 -39.07 29.37
CA ALA A 73 -21.19 -37.99 28.42
C ALA A 73 -19.90 -37.16 28.35
N ALA A 74 -19.43 -36.88 27.14
CA ALA A 74 -18.31 -35.98 26.95
C ALA A 74 -18.62 -34.64 27.65
N PRO A 75 -17.69 -34.06 28.42
CA PRO A 75 -17.95 -32.80 29.11
C PRO A 75 -18.35 -31.74 28.10
N ALA A 76 -19.43 -31.02 28.39
CA ALA A 76 -19.86 -29.91 27.56
C ALA A 76 -18.69 -28.92 27.39
N SER A 77 -18.32 -28.63 26.15
CA SER A 77 -17.26 -27.67 25.85
C SER A 77 -17.61 -26.33 26.48
N GLN A 78 -16.80 -25.90 27.46
CA GLN A 78 -16.93 -24.58 28.04
C GLN A 78 -16.79 -23.56 26.90
N GLY A 79 -17.80 -22.71 26.74
CA GLY A 79 -17.76 -21.64 25.76
C GLY A 79 -16.61 -20.67 26.05
N PRO A 80 -16.20 -19.84 25.07
CA PRO A 80 -15.09 -18.92 25.23
C PRO A 80 -15.26 -18.02 26.46
N ALA A 81 -14.20 -17.90 27.27
CA ALA A 81 -14.20 -17.13 28.50
C ALA A 81 -14.18 -15.59 28.30
N GLY A 82 -14.29 -15.11 27.06
CA GLY A 82 -14.22 -13.69 26.73
C GLY A 82 -14.36 -13.39 25.23
N PRO A 83 -14.43 -12.10 24.86
CA PRO A 83 -14.56 -11.66 23.48
C PRO A 83 -13.35 -12.10 22.61
N PRO A 84 -13.53 -12.28 21.29
CA PRO A 84 -12.45 -12.60 20.38
C PRO A 84 -11.55 -11.40 20.11
N ASP A 85 -10.25 -11.60 20.19
CA ASP A 85 -9.25 -10.71 19.57
C ASP A 85 -9.24 -10.95 18.05
N VAL A 86 -10.01 -10.16 17.31
CA VAL A 86 -10.09 -10.23 15.84
C VAL A 86 -8.77 -9.83 15.17
N CYS A 87 -7.96 -8.96 15.80
CA CYS A 87 -6.66 -8.59 15.27
C CYS A 87 -5.61 -9.73 15.38
N ALA A 88 -5.84 -10.72 16.24
CA ALA A 88 -5.01 -11.91 16.34
C ALA A 88 -5.47 -13.09 15.46
N MET A 89 -6.57 -12.96 14.70
CA MET A 89 -7.12 -14.07 13.89
C MET A 89 -6.41 -14.29 12.55
N LEU A 90 -5.67 -13.31 12.05
CA LEU A 90 -4.91 -13.38 10.80
C LEU A 90 -3.44 -13.69 11.05
N ASP A 91 -2.82 -14.44 10.14
CA ASP A 91 -1.38 -14.69 10.19
C ASP A 91 -0.59 -13.42 9.89
N ARG A 92 0.38 -13.11 10.77
CA ARG A 92 1.19 -11.91 10.65
C ARG A 92 1.97 -11.83 9.34
N VAL A 93 2.51 -12.96 8.83
CA VAL A 93 3.29 -12.97 7.60
C VAL A 93 2.42 -12.59 6.41
N ASP A 94 1.16 -13.04 6.38
CA ASP A 94 0.20 -12.65 5.37
C ASP A 94 -0.26 -11.20 5.53
N VAL A 95 -0.51 -10.72 6.75
CA VAL A 95 -0.84 -9.31 7.01
C VAL A 95 0.29 -8.38 6.57
N ASP A 96 1.54 -8.64 6.98
CA ASP A 96 2.71 -7.82 6.63
C ASP A 96 3.00 -7.88 5.10
N ARG A 97 2.67 -8.99 4.43
CA ARG A 97 2.73 -9.15 2.96
C ARG A 97 1.65 -8.35 2.23
N LEU A 98 0.42 -8.35 2.74
CA LEU A 98 -0.76 -7.76 2.08
C LEU A 98 -0.92 -6.27 2.37
N VAL A 99 -0.63 -5.85 3.59
CA VAL A 99 -0.71 -4.46 4.06
C VAL A 99 0.62 -4.09 4.76
N PRO A 100 1.70 -3.84 3.99
CA PRO A 100 3.00 -3.48 4.57
C PRO A 100 2.87 -2.25 5.48
N GLN A 101 3.46 -2.31 6.68
CA GLN A 101 3.41 -1.23 7.67
C GLN A 101 1.97 -0.77 8.02
N ALA A 102 1.04 -1.71 8.13
CA ALA A 102 -0.36 -1.42 8.47
C ALA A 102 -0.50 -0.58 9.74
N LYS A 103 -1.33 0.46 9.68
CA LYS A 103 -1.98 1.01 10.86
C LYS A 103 -3.13 0.07 11.22
N VAL A 104 -3.13 -0.44 12.45
CA VAL A 104 -4.12 -1.39 12.95
C VAL A 104 -5.10 -0.68 13.87
N SER A 105 -6.39 -0.95 13.71
CA SER A 105 -7.45 -0.44 14.58
C SER A 105 -8.54 -1.48 14.79
N ASP A 106 -8.90 -1.72 16.04
CA ASP A 106 -10.06 -2.54 16.43
C ASP A 106 -11.31 -1.69 16.69
N SER A 107 -12.47 -2.34 16.70
CA SER A 107 -13.69 -1.78 17.31
C SER A 107 -14.67 -2.89 17.72
N THR A 108 -15.49 -2.59 18.73
CA THR A 108 -16.58 -3.47 19.19
C THR A 108 -17.89 -2.69 19.14
N ASN A 109 -18.97 -3.33 18.67
CA ASN A 109 -20.31 -2.76 18.65
C ASN A 109 -21.32 -3.78 19.18
N ASP A 110 -21.82 -3.51 20.39
CA ASP A 110 -22.78 -4.34 21.13
C ASP A 110 -24.21 -3.89 20.83
N ASN A 111 -24.98 -4.74 20.16
CA ASN A 111 -26.36 -4.49 19.76
C ASN A 111 -27.31 -5.53 20.37
N ARG A 112 -26.97 -6.08 21.55
CA ARG A 112 -27.84 -7.04 22.26
C ARG A 112 -29.17 -6.46 22.73
N ALA A 113 -29.33 -5.14 22.66
CA ALA A 113 -30.60 -4.44 22.86
C ALA A 113 -31.50 -4.36 21.59
N SER A 114 -31.07 -4.92 20.45
CA SER A 114 -31.79 -4.90 19.17
C SER A 114 -32.35 -6.28 18.78
N SER A 115 -33.19 -6.34 17.73
CA SER A 115 -33.64 -7.60 17.10
C SER A 115 -33.17 -7.64 15.65
N PRO A 116 -32.35 -8.64 15.23
CA PRO A 116 -31.72 -9.66 16.08
C PRO A 116 -30.70 -9.05 17.03
N ALA A 117 -30.52 -9.67 18.20
CA ALA A 117 -29.48 -9.32 19.15
C ALA A 117 -28.13 -9.87 18.68
N TYR A 118 -27.09 -9.04 18.70
CA TYR A 118 -25.73 -9.45 18.31
C TYR A 118 -24.65 -8.59 18.97
N VAL A 119 -23.44 -9.12 19.05
CA VAL A 119 -22.22 -8.35 19.27
C VAL A 119 -21.35 -8.53 18.03
N ASN A 120 -20.76 -7.44 17.52
CA ASN A 120 -19.69 -7.57 16.54
C ASN A 120 -18.37 -6.97 17.03
N TRP A 121 -17.30 -7.63 16.62
CA TRP A 121 -15.92 -7.21 16.77
C TRP A 121 -15.33 -7.07 15.38
N SER A 122 -14.48 -6.07 15.19
CA SER A 122 -13.79 -5.88 13.92
C SER A 122 -12.37 -5.41 14.13
N CYS A 123 -11.52 -5.74 13.15
CA CYS A 123 -10.16 -5.22 13.05
C CYS A 123 -9.92 -4.77 11.61
N SER A 124 -9.23 -3.64 11.46
CA SER A 124 -8.80 -3.09 10.18
C SER A 124 -7.29 -2.90 10.17
N TRP A 125 -6.66 -3.35 9.09
CA TRP A 125 -5.25 -3.12 8.78
C TRP A 125 -5.21 -2.25 7.54
N GLN A 126 -4.69 -1.03 7.66
CA GLN A 126 -4.70 -0.06 6.57
C GLN A 126 -3.34 0.61 6.37
N ASN A 127 -2.88 0.64 5.12
CA ASN A 127 -1.84 1.56 4.68
C ASN A 127 -2.30 2.20 3.36
N MET A 128 -2.91 3.38 3.47
CA MET A 128 -3.61 4.06 2.37
C MET A 128 -2.68 4.83 1.43
N ASN A 129 -1.43 5.07 1.82
CA ASN A 129 -0.47 5.84 1.03
C ASN A 129 0.96 5.47 1.41
N TYR A 130 1.50 4.42 0.77
CA TYR A 130 2.93 4.09 0.85
C TYR A 130 3.61 4.18 -0.51
N SER A 131 4.89 4.58 -0.47
CA SER A 131 5.79 4.64 -1.63
C SER A 131 6.18 3.22 -2.06
N TYR A 132 5.96 2.87 -3.33
CA TYR A 132 6.42 1.61 -3.93
C TYR A 132 6.76 1.79 -5.41
N GLY A 133 8.04 1.74 -5.78
CA GLY A 133 8.43 1.89 -7.18
C GLY A 133 8.00 3.24 -7.75
N GLU A 134 7.49 3.25 -8.98
CA GLU A 134 6.90 4.46 -9.59
C GLU A 134 5.48 4.77 -9.10
N TYR A 135 4.97 4.07 -8.06
CA TYR A 135 3.59 4.12 -7.60
C TYR A 135 3.41 4.49 -6.12
N ARG A 136 2.34 5.24 -5.82
CA ARG A 136 1.72 5.27 -4.49
C ARG A 136 0.78 4.08 -4.39
N ARG A 137 0.78 3.38 -3.27
CA ARG A 137 -0.08 2.20 -3.04
C ARG A 137 -0.98 2.41 -1.83
N SER A 138 -2.20 1.89 -1.97
CA SER A 138 -3.17 1.72 -0.90
C SER A 138 -3.45 0.24 -0.70
N ARG A 139 -3.49 -0.22 0.54
CA ARG A 139 -3.82 -1.60 0.94
C ARG A 139 -4.68 -1.57 2.19
N GLN A 140 -5.72 -2.38 2.21
CA GLN A 140 -6.61 -2.54 3.36
C GLN A 140 -7.07 -4.00 3.50
N ILE A 141 -7.08 -4.50 4.73
CA ILE A 141 -7.85 -5.67 5.13
C ILE A 141 -8.85 -5.21 6.20
N ASN A 142 -10.11 -5.58 6.04
CA ASN A 142 -11.14 -5.45 7.08
C ASN A 142 -11.65 -6.84 7.45
N VAL A 143 -11.67 -7.16 8.74
CA VAL A 143 -12.30 -8.37 9.28
C VAL A 143 -13.39 -7.94 10.26
N LYS A 144 -14.59 -8.52 10.11
CA LYS A 144 -15.71 -8.38 11.04
C LYS A 144 -16.21 -9.76 11.45
N VAL A 145 -16.30 -10.00 12.75
CA VAL A 145 -16.84 -11.20 13.37
C VAL A 145 -18.10 -10.78 14.14
N THR A 146 -19.25 -11.39 13.82
CA THR A 146 -20.54 -11.05 14.44
C THR A 146 -21.11 -12.30 15.10
N GLN A 147 -21.23 -12.29 16.43
CA GLN A 147 -21.93 -13.33 17.18
C GLN A 147 -23.38 -12.90 17.40
N TYR A 148 -24.33 -13.77 17.06
CA TYR A 148 -25.75 -13.55 17.30
C TYR A 148 -26.19 -14.20 18.61
N GLU A 149 -27.26 -13.67 19.20
CA GLU A 149 -28.01 -14.34 20.26
C GLU A 149 -29.26 -15.01 19.69
N GLY A 150 -29.90 -15.89 20.46
CA GLY A 150 -31.17 -16.52 20.07
C GLY A 150 -32.32 -15.52 20.08
N GLU A 151 -33.25 -15.64 19.13
CA GLU A 151 -34.39 -14.74 18.99
C GLU A 151 -35.71 -15.51 19.24
N LYS A 152 -36.40 -15.19 20.35
CA LYS A 152 -37.66 -15.83 20.77
C LYS A 152 -37.52 -17.36 20.94
N THR A 153 -37.89 -18.13 19.92
CA THR A 153 -37.80 -19.60 19.87
C THR A 153 -36.69 -20.11 18.95
N GLU A 154 -35.99 -19.21 18.25
CA GLU A 154 -34.88 -19.56 17.36
C GLU A 154 -33.55 -19.58 18.12
N THR A 155 -32.70 -20.54 17.77
CA THR A 155 -31.33 -20.61 18.31
C THR A 155 -30.41 -19.59 17.64
N ALA A 156 -29.32 -19.24 18.31
CA ALA A 156 -28.32 -18.34 17.74
C ALA A 156 -27.70 -18.86 16.42
N ASP A 157 -27.55 -20.19 16.24
CA ASP A 157 -27.16 -20.81 14.95
C ASP A 157 -28.20 -20.54 13.86
N THR A 158 -29.49 -20.64 14.19
CA THR A 158 -30.60 -20.36 13.26
C THR A 158 -30.57 -18.90 12.81
N VAL A 159 -30.37 -17.97 13.74
CA VAL A 159 -30.25 -16.52 13.45
C VAL A 159 -29.01 -16.24 12.59
N ALA A 160 -27.84 -16.80 12.94
CA ALA A 160 -26.60 -16.64 12.16
C ALA A 160 -26.72 -17.22 10.74
N ARG A 161 -27.36 -18.40 10.59
CA ARG A 161 -27.64 -19.04 9.29
C ARG A 161 -28.56 -18.22 8.43
N ARG A 162 -29.61 -17.63 9.00
CA ARG A 162 -30.51 -16.70 8.30
C ARG A 162 -29.76 -15.47 7.79
N ASN A 163 -28.91 -14.86 8.62
CA ASN A 163 -28.11 -13.69 8.23
C ASN A 163 -27.11 -14.02 7.11
N TYR A 164 -26.36 -15.13 7.23
CA TYR A 164 -25.49 -15.61 6.14
C TYR A 164 -26.28 -15.93 4.85
N GLY A 165 -27.51 -16.43 4.98
CA GLY A 165 -28.44 -16.61 3.86
C GLY A 165 -28.72 -15.29 3.12
N TYR A 166 -29.02 -14.21 3.85
CA TYR A 166 -29.22 -12.88 3.27
C TYR A 166 -27.96 -12.34 2.58
N ASP A 167 -26.77 -12.52 3.15
CA ASP A 167 -25.51 -12.12 2.49
C ASP A 167 -25.32 -12.88 1.18
N LEU A 168 -25.53 -14.20 1.17
CA LEU A 168 -25.42 -15.06 -0.02
C LEU A 168 -26.47 -14.74 -1.09
N GLU A 169 -27.72 -14.45 -0.70
CA GLU A 169 -28.79 -14.02 -1.60
C GLU A 169 -28.49 -12.65 -2.19
N SER A 170 -27.97 -11.71 -1.39
CA SER A 170 -27.56 -10.38 -1.85
C SER A 170 -26.42 -10.46 -2.87
N ALA A 171 -25.38 -11.27 -2.59
CA ALA A 171 -24.26 -11.48 -3.51
C ALA A 171 -24.71 -12.09 -4.85
N ARG A 172 -25.63 -13.07 -4.81
CA ARG A 172 -26.25 -13.68 -6.00
C ARG A 172 -27.17 -12.73 -6.76
N TYR A 173 -27.89 -11.86 -6.05
CA TYR A 173 -28.71 -10.84 -6.68
C TYR A 173 -27.80 -9.85 -7.43
N ALA A 174 -26.72 -9.39 -6.80
CA ALA A 174 -25.75 -8.46 -7.38
C ALA A 174 -25.03 -9.04 -8.63
N GLU A 175 -24.68 -10.33 -8.60
CA GLU A 175 -24.16 -11.07 -9.76
C GLU A 175 -25.11 -11.01 -10.98
N ASN A 176 -26.42 -11.17 -10.74
CA ASN A 176 -27.44 -11.24 -11.80
C ASN A 176 -28.03 -9.88 -12.20
N HIS A 177 -27.76 -8.81 -11.43
CA HIS A 177 -28.29 -7.46 -11.67
C HIS A 177 -27.15 -6.43 -11.79
N PRO A 178 -26.32 -6.53 -12.85
CA PRO A 178 -25.20 -5.62 -13.04
C PRO A 178 -25.70 -4.17 -13.20
N GLN A 179 -25.10 -3.27 -12.42
CA GLN A 179 -25.40 -1.84 -12.51
C GLN A 179 -24.36 -1.17 -13.41
N LYS A 180 -24.73 -0.07 -14.08
CA LYS A 180 -23.86 0.63 -15.04
C LYS A 180 -22.45 0.93 -14.50
N ASP A 181 -22.36 1.29 -13.22
CA ASP A 181 -21.13 1.71 -12.56
C ASP A 181 -20.54 0.64 -11.61
N TYR A 182 -21.10 -0.58 -11.58
CA TYR A 182 -20.67 -1.66 -10.68
C TYR A 182 -20.56 -3.02 -11.38
N TYR A 183 -19.45 -3.70 -11.15
CA TYR A 183 -19.27 -5.10 -11.50
C TYR A 183 -19.22 -5.95 -10.23
N TYR A 184 -19.89 -7.11 -10.30
CA TYR A 184 -19.83 -8.17 -9.30
C TYR A 184 -19.44 -9.46 -10.02
N SER A 185 -18.44 -10.18 -9.50
CA SER A 185 -18.08 -11.49 -10.03
C SER A 185 -19.14 -12.54 -9.70
N ALA A 186 -19.05 -13.70 -10.35
CA ALA A 186 -19.80 -14.87 -9.92
C ALA A 186 -19.47 -15.24 -8.46
N VAL A 187 -20.49 -15.66 -7.70
CA VAL A 187 -20.32 -16.07 -6.29
C VAL A 187 -19.62 -17.44 -6.23
N ARG A 188 -18.38 -17.45 -5.71
CA ARG A 188 -17.62 -18.68 -5.49
C ARG A 188 -17.81 -19.19 -4.07
N LYS A 189 -18.52 -20.31 -3.89
CA LYS A 189 -18.57 -21.02 -2.60
C LYS A 189 -17.18 -21.52 -2.21
N LEU A 190 -16.85 -21.42 -0.93
CA LEU A 190 -15.61 -21.95 -0.35
C LEU A 190 -15.89 -23.23 0.44
N GLN A 191 -14.98 -24.20 0.34
CA GLN A 191 -14.95 -25.39 1.18
C GLN A 191 -13.84 -25.24 2.24
N GLY A 192 -14.06 -25.78 3.44
CA GLY A 192 -13.07 -25.71 4.53
C GLY A 192 -12.92 -24.33 5.20
N ALA A 193 -13.85 -23.40 4.96
CA ALA A 193 -13.93 -22.12 5.64
C ALA A 193 -15.25 -22.05 6.42
N GLY A 194 -15.23 -22.53 7.67
CA GLY A 194 -16.42 -22.63 8.51
C GLY A 194 -17.42 -23.69 8.05
N ASP A 195 -18.68 -23.55 8.49
CA ASP A 195 -19.78 -24.41 8.09
C ASP A 195 -20.23 -24.10 6.66
N GLU A 196 -20.25 -22.82 6.31
CA GLU A 196 -20.65 -22.28 5.02
C GLU A 196 -19.85 -21.01 4.73
N ALA A 197 -19.32 -20.85 3.52
CA ALA A 197 -18.68 -19.60 3.09
C ALA A 197 -18.74 -19.39 1.57
N HIS A 198 -18.58 -18.14 1.16
CA HIS A 198 -18.43 -17.73 -0.23
C HIS A 198 -17.55 -16.47 -0.37
N VAL A 199 -17.00 -16.25 -1.56
CA VAL A 199 -16.30 -15.03 -1.95
C VAL A 199 -16.87 -14.44 -3.24
N GLN A 200 -16.82 -13.13 -3.34
CA GLN A 200 -17.20 -12.34 -4.51
C GLN A 200 -16.24 -11.16 -4.65
N TYR A 201 -15.93 -10.77 -5.89
CA TYR A 201 -15.18 -9.57 -6.21
C TYR A 201 -16.14 -8.47 -6.64
N THR A 202 -15.91 -7.26 -6.13
CA THR A 202 -16.69 -6.08 -6.46
C THR A 202 -15.76 -5.01 -7.01
N TRP A 203 -16.21 -4.30 -8.04
CA TRP A 203 -15.52 -3.14 -8.59
C TRP A 203 -16.49 -2.03 -8.94
N SER A 204 -16.13 -0.79 -8.61
CA SER A 204 -16.90 0.39 -9.01
C SER A 204 -16.13 1.27 -10.00
N LYS A 205 -16.87 1.70 -11.03
CA LYS A 205 -16.51 2.72 -12.03
C LYS A 205 -17.11 4.09 -11.73
N GLY A 206 -17.83 4.24 -10.61
CA GLY A 206 -18.53 5.47 -10.23
C GLY A 206 -17.59 6.61 -9.83
N LYS A 207 -18.13 7.62 -9.13
CA LYS A 207 -17.38 8.81 -8.66
C LYS A 207 -16.17 8.50 -7.79
N THR A 208 -16.08 7.29 -7.23
CA THR A 208 -14.94 6.81 -6.48
C THR A 208 -14.59 5.43 -7.02
N LYS A 209 -13.45 5.30 -7.69
CA LYS A 209 -12.99 4.00 -8.17
C LYS A 209 -12.46 3.16 -7.02
N TYR A 210 -12.97 1.96 -6.86
CA TYR A 210 -12.46 0.96 -5.91
C TYR A 210 -12.66 -0.45 -6.45
N ALA A 211 -11.83 -1.38 -6.02
CA ALA A 211 -12.06 -2.81 -6.19
C ALA A 211 -11.63 -3.57 -4.93
N PHE A 212 -12.39 -4.58 -4.56
CA PHE A 212 -12.09 -5.43 -3.42
C PHE A 212 -12.60 -6.86 -3.62
N GLY A 213 -11.96 -7.80 -2.93
CA GLY A 213 -12.47 -9.15 -2.74
C GLY A 213 -13.15 -9.22 -1.39
N THR A 214 -14.41 -9.62 -1.35
CA THR A 214 -15.16 -9.86 -0.12
C THR A 214 -15.38 -11.35 0.07
N GLY A 215 -15.18 -11.83 1.29
CA GLY A 215 -15.61 -13.13 1.74
C GLY A 215 -16.64 -13.02 2.86
N PHE A 216 -17.63 -13.90 2.83
CA PHE A 216 -18.61 -14.10 3.89
C PHE A 216 -18.60 -15.56 4.32
N GLY A 217 -18.80 -15.83 5.61
CA GLY A 217 -18.91 -17.18 6.11
C GLY A 217 -19.60 -17.27 7.46
N ARG A 218 -19.86 -18.51 7.90
CA ARG A 218 -20.55 -18.83 9.16
C ARG A 218 -19.83 -19.96 9.90
N VAL A 219 -19.77 -19.85 11.22
CA VAL A 219 -19.25 -20.87 12.15
C VAL A 219 -20.20 -20.95 13.34
N GLY A 220 -21.20 -21.83 13.27
CA GLY A 220 -22.29 -21.90 14.25
C GLY A 220 -23.10 -20.59 14.32
N ASP A 221 -23.17 -20.02 15.52
CA ASP A 221 -23.82 -18.75 15.91
C ASP A 221 -23.07 -17.48 15.46
N VAL A 222 -21.97 -17.62 14.71
CA VAL A 222 -21.09 -16.52 14.33
C VAL A 222 -21.02 -16.38 12.82
N THR A 223 -21.21 -15.16 12.30
CA THR A 223 -20.86 -14.82 10.91
C THR A 223 -19.54 -14.06 10.84
N VAL A 224 -18.85 -14.23 9.72
CA VAL A 224 -17.56 -13.62 9.40
C VAL A 224 -17.69 -12.88 8.08
N LYS A 225 -17.26 -11.62 8.04
CA LYS A 225 -16.99 -10.89 6.80
C LYS A 225 -15.51 -10.53 6.74
N VAL A 226 -14.86 -10.81 5.62
CA VAL A 226 -13.51 -10.35 5.29
C VAL A 226 -13.57 -9.52 4.01
N GLU A 227 -12.79 -8.47 3.94
CA GLU A 227 -12.68 -7.60 2.76
C GLU A 227 -11.21 -7.25 2.54
N TYR A 228 -10.71 -7.44 1.32
CA TYR A 228 -9.36 -7.05 0.92
C TYR A 228 -9.42 -6.08 -0.25
N GLN A 229 -8.99 -4.83 0.00
CA GLN A 229 -8.85 -3.78 -1.00
C GLN A 229 -7.38 -3.49 -1.27
N ALA A 230 -7.05 -3.26 -2.54
CA ALA A 230 -5.71 -2.91 -2.97
C ALA A 230 -5.77 -2.02 -4.20
N ASP A 231 -5.14 -0.85 -4.14
CA ASP A 231 -5.00 0.10 -5.26
C ASP A 231 -3.53 0.52 -5.44
N GLN A 232 -3.17 0.94 -6.65
CA GLN A 232 -1.92 1.64 -6.92
C GLN A 232 -2.12 2.76 -7.93
N GLN A 233 -1.31 3.81 -7.86
CA GLN A 233 -1.41 4.98 -8.72
C GLN A 233 -0.02 5.53 -9.02
N PRO A 234 0.30 5.94 -10.27
CA PRO A 234 1.59 6.57 -10.58
C PRO A 234 1.83 7.77 -9.68
N LYS A 235 3.07 7.95 -9.20
CA LYS A 235 3.39 9.03 -8.26
C LYS A 235 3.33 10.44 -8.86
N ASP A 236 3.31 10.56 -10.19
CA ASP A 236 3.38 11.84 -10.91
C ASP A 236 2.03 12.39 -11.39
N VAL A 237 0.92 11.75 -10.99
CA VAL A 237 -0.43 12.34 -11.11
C VAL A 237 -0.80 13.11 -9.83
N PRO A 238 -1.72 14.09 -9.89
CA PRO A 238 -2.15 14.86 -8.71
C PRO A 238 -2.75 13.98 -7.60
N LEU A 239 -2.53 14.33 -6.33
CA LEU A 239 -2.90 13.53 -5.15
C LEU A 239 -4.39 13.16 -5.08
N PHE A 240 -5.27 14.03 -5.58
CA PHE A 240 -6.74 13.84 -5.59
C PHE A 240 -7.28 13.39 -6.95
N SER A 241 -6.40 12.99 -7.88
CA SER A 241 -6.79 12.43 -9.17
C SER A 241 -7.13 10.94 -9.04
N ASP A 242 -7.98 10.44 -9.93
CA ASP A 242 -8.21 9.00 -10.15
C ASP A 242 -7.53 8.55 -11.48
N GLU A 243 -6.65 9.39 -12.04
CA GLU A 243 -5.84 9.13 -13.23
C GLU A 243 -4.75 8.09 -12.92
N GLY A 244 -4.50 7.18 -13.87
CA GLY A 244 -3.53 6.09 -13.71
C GLY A 244 -3.84 5.08 -12.59
N LYS A 245 -4.89 5.28 -11.78
CA LYS A 245 -5.25 4.39 -10.67
C LYS A 245 -5.63 3.00 -11.18
N GLN A 246 -4.87 2.00 -10.73
CA GLN A 246 -5.06 0.59 -10.99
C GLN A 246 -5.50 -0.09 -9.69
N SER A 247 -6.72 -0.60 -9.65
CA SER A 247 -7.22 -1.43 -8.55
C SER A 247 -6.78 -2.89 -8.71
N VAL A 248 -6.89 -3.64 -7.63
CA VAL A 248 -6.59 -5.08 -7.57
C VAL A 248 -7.44 -5.86 -8.57
N THR A 249 -6.81 -6.82 -9.27
CA THR A 249 -7.51 -7.68 -10.21
C THR A 249 -8.38 -8.71 -9.47
N GLU A 250 -9.50 -9.11 -10.07
CA GLU A 250 -10.41 -10.12 -9.53
C GLU A 250 -9.69 -11.38 -9.02
N GLN A 251 -8.81 -11.96 -9.84
CA GLN A 251 -8.06 -13.17 -9.48
C GLN A 251 -7.24 -12.99 -8.19
N ASN A 252 -6.54 -11.85 -8.05
CA ASN A 252 -5.74 -11.57 -6.87
C ASN A 252 -6.65 -11.24 -5.67
N ALA A 253 -7.67 -10.41 -5.86
CA ALA A 253 -8.64 -10.04 -4.83
C ALA A 253 -9.33 -11.26 -4.21
N LEU A 254 -9.83 -12.17 -5.06
CA LEU A 254 -10.47 -13.42 -4.62
C LEU A 254 -9.48 -14.37 -3.96
N ARG A 255 -8.23 -14.48 -4.45
CA ARG A 255 -7.20 -15.35 -3.83
C ARG A 255 -6.91 -14.91 -2.39
N GLU A 256 -6.66 -13.61 -2.18
CA GLU A 256 -6.33 -13.13 -0.83
C GLU A 256 -7.57 -13.15 0.08
N ALA A 257 -8.77 -12.80 -0.42
CA ALA A 257 -10.00 -12.93 0.36
C ALA A 257 -10.30 -14.38 0.76
N GLU A 258 -10.08 -15.36 -0.13
CA GLU A 258 -10.23 -16.79 0.15
C GLU A 258 -9.22 -17.28 1.21
N LEU A 259 -7.95 -16.85 1.13
CA LEU A 259 -6.93 -17.15 2.12
C LEU A 259 -7.32 -16.61 3.50
N LEU A 260 -7.63 -15.31 3.58
CA LEU A 260 -8.00 -14.64 4.82
C LEU A 260 -9.29 -15.23 5.43
N MET A 261 -10.30 -15.55 4.62
CA MET A 261 -11.53 -16.21 5.09
C MET A 261 -11.25 -17.55 5.77
N ARG A 262 -10.34 -18.38 5.22
CA ARG A 262 -9.96 -19.65 5.85
C ARG A 262 -9.30 -19.41 7.21
N GLN A 263 -8.37 -18.46 7.29
CA GLN A 263 -7.67 -18.13 8.54
C GLN A 263 -8.62 -17.66 9.65
N VAL A 264 -9.51 -16.71 9.33
CA VAL A 264 -10.49 -16.18 10.30
C VAL A 264 -11.51 -17.24 10.69
N SER A 265 -12.00 -18.06 9.74
CA SER A 265 -12.99 -19.11 10.06
C SER A 265 -12.41 -20.18 10.98
N GLU A 266 -11.15 -20.59 10.74
CA GLU A 266 -10.42 -21.50 11.63
C GLU A 266 -10.19 -20.88 13.02
N ALA A 267 -9.81 -19.60 13.07
CA ALA A 267 -9.60 -18.89 14.34
C ALA A 267 -10.90 -18.71 15.14
N VAL A 268 -12.02 -18.41 14.49
CA VAL A 268 -13.36 -18.35 15.11
C VAL A 268 -13.78 -19.73 15.62
N ALA A 269 -13.54 -20.80 14.86
CA ALA A 269 -13.84 -22.16 15.32
C ALA A 269 -13.01 -22.55 16.55
N ALA A 270 -11.73 -22.20 16.58
CA ALA A 270 -10.87 -22.41 17.74
C ALA A 270 -11.29 -21.56 18.96
N TRP A 271 -11.59 -20.27 18.77
CA TRP A 271 -12.13 -19.39 19.82
C TRP A 271 -13.41 -19.95 20.43
N ARG A 272 -14.41 -20.34 19.61
CA ARG A 272 -15.66 -20.97 20.07
C ARG A 272 -15.45 -22.27 20.86
N GLN A 273 -14.33 -22.96 20.63
CA GLN A 273 -13.92 -24.18 21.36
C GLN A 273 -13.04 -23.90 22.59
N GLY A 274 -12.80 -22.63 22.94
CA GLY A 274 -11.88 -22.25 24.02
C GLY A 274 -10.40 -22.57 23.73
N ARG A 275 -10.05 -22.86 22.47
CA ARG A 275 -8.70 -23.25 22.05
C ARG A 275 -7.88 -22.01 21.65
N PRO A 276 -6.54 -22.05 21.78
CA PRO A 276 -5.67 -21.01 21.25
C PRO A 276 -5.90 -20.81 19.74
N TYR A 277 -6.18 -19.57 19.35
CA TYR A 277 -6.44 -19.17 17.96
C TYR A 277 -5.55 -18.00 17.48
N ALA A 278 -4.83 -17.36 18.40
CA ALA A 278 -4.03 -16.17 18.14
C ALA A 278 -2.78 -16.50 17.31
N ARG A 279 -2.69 -15.95 16.10
CA ARG A 279 -1.57 -16.14 15.16
C ARG A 279 -0.48 -15.08 15.35
N SER A 280 0.11 -15.05 16.55
CA SER A 280 1.31 -14.24 16.88
C SER A 280 1.25 -12.75 16.49
N ALA A 281 0.14 -12.08 16.77
CA ALA A 281 0.05 -10.63 16.63
C ALA A 281 0.82 -9.93 17.77
N PRO A 282 1.80 -9.05 17.50
CA PRO A 282 2.20 -8.07 18.50
C PRO A 282 1.04 -7.09 18.73
N ARG A 283 0.70 -6.86 19.99
CA ARG A 283 -0.21 -5.79 20.41
C ARG A 283 0.19 -4.46 19.75
N PRO A 284 -0.74 -3.60 19.30
CA PRO A 284 -0.38 -2.34 18.66
C PRO A 284 0.54 -1.48 19.54
N THR A 285 1.79 -1.31 19.12
CA THR A 285 2.62 -0.19 19.56
C THR A 285 2.01 1.08 19.00
N SER A 286 1.45 1.88 19.90
CA SER A 286 0.89 3.19 19.61
C SER A 286 1.96 4.11 19.02
N SER A 287 1.82 4.41 17.73
CA SER A 287 2.79 5.13 16.89
C SER A 287 4.11 4.37 16.65
N PRO A 288 4.65 4.36 15.42
CA PRO A 288 6.08 4.09 15.27
C PRO A 288 6.82 5.14 16.11
N THR A 289 7.74 4.70 16.97
CA THR A 289 8.72 5.60 17.58
C THR A 289 9.42 6.32 16.43
N PRO A 290 9.42 7.67 16.38
CA PRO A 290 10.08 8.37 15.29
C PRO A 290 11.55 7.96 15.28
N SER A 291 11.98 7.33 14.20
CA SER A 291 13.39 6.95 14.03
C SER A 291 14.23 8.23 14.20
N PRO A 292 15.26 8.24 15.05
CA PRO A 292 15.94 9.46 15.43
C PRO A 292 16.45 10.17 14.17
N THR A 293 16.03 11.42 13.98
CA THR A 293 16.46 12.21 12.83
C THR A 293 17.98 12.32 12.87
N PRO A 294 18.72 11.78 11.88
CA PRO A 294 20.16 11.73 11.95
C PRO A 294 20.74 13.14 12.00
N THR A 295 21.54 13.41 13.01
CA THR A 295 22.12 14.73 13.24
C THR A 295 23.21 15.00 12.18
N PRO A 296 23.16 16.14 11.46
CA PRO A 296 24.22 16.50 10.52
C PRO A 296 25.56 16.70 11.24
N VAL A 297 26.63 16.13 10.67
CA VAL A 297 28.01 16.28 11.15
C VAL A 297 28.76 17.23 10.22
N GLU A 298 29.37 18.28 10.74
CA GLU A 298 30.19 19.21 9.94
C GLU A 298 31.44 18.48 9.41
N ILE A 299 31.74 18.68 8.13
CA ILE A 299 32.88 18.04 7.42
C ILE A 299 33.68 19.10 6.68
N ALA A 300 34.94 18.79 6.35
CA ALA A 300 35.76 19.61 5.45
C ALA A 300 35.08 19.79 4.08
N PHE A 301 35.23 20.98 3.49
CA PHE A 301 34.57 21.35 2.24
C PHE A 301 34.98 20.42 1.08
N PRO A 302 34.08 19.60 0.51
CA PRO A 302 34.41 18.60 -0.49
C PRO A 302 35.04 19.22 -1.75
N LYS A 303 35.97 18.51 -2.39
CA LYS A 303 36.63 18.96 -3.63
C LYS A 303 35.62 19.33 -4.74
N VAL A 304 34.56 18.54 -4.89
CA VAL A 304 33.45 18.82 -5.83
C VAL A 304 32.86 20.22 -5.58
N CYS A 305 32.66 20.59 -4.32
CA CYS A 305 32.12 21.89 -3.95
C CYS A 305 33.18 23.01 -4.07
N ALA A 306 34.45 22.73 -3.76
CA ALA A 306 35.53 23.69 -3.99
C ALA A 306 35.60 24.11 -5.48
N GLU A 307 35.50 23.16 -6.42
CA GLU A 307 35.49 23.43 -7.87
C GLU A 307 34.24 24.19 -8.36
N VAL A 308 33.11 24.12 -7.64
CA VAL A 308 31.87 24.87 -7.96
C VAL A 308 31.92 26.31 -7.44
N THR A 309 32.79 26.60 -6.48
CA THR A 309 32.87 27.92 -5.84
C THR A 309 33.09 29.11 -6.79
N PRO A 310 33.89 29.00 -7.89
CA PRO A 310 33.99 30.07 -8.89
C PRO A 310 32.66 30.46 -9.55
N VAL A 311 31.69 29.54 -9.63
CA VAL A 311 30.35 29.79 -10.20
C VAL A 311 29.35 30.22 -9.13
N ALA A 312 29.47 29.70 -7.91
CA ALA A 312 28.58 30.04 -6.79
C ALA A 312 28.91 31.39 -6.12
N ALA A 313 30.20 31.78 -6.03
CA ALA A 313 30.63 32.99 -5.33
C ALA A 313 30.11 34.31 -5.95
N PRO A 314 30.02 34.49 -7.28
CA PRO A 314 29.36 35.65 -7.88
C PRO A 314 27.87 35.77 -7.53
N LEU A 315 27.19 34.63 -7.33
CA LEU A 315 25.77 34.58 -6.96
C LEU A 315 25.53 34.79 -5.46
N VAL A 316 26.52 34.46 -4.63
CA VAL A 316 26.50 34.67 -3.17
C VAL A 316 27.79 35.40 -2.72
N PRO A 317 27.92 36.72 -2.98
CA PRO A 317 29.08 37.49 -2.56
C PRO A 317 29.33 37.39 -1.05
N GLY A 318 30.56 37.14 -0.64
CA GLY A 318 30.92 36.99 0.79
C GLY A 318 30.26 35.79 1.48
N ALA A 319 29.93 34.73 0.75
CA ALA A 319 29.33 33.51 1.32
C ALA A 319 30.15 32.92 2.48
N ALA A 320 29.46 32.59 3.58
CA ALA A 320 29.97 31.61 4.52
C ALA A 320 29.90 30.22 3.85
N LEU A 321 31.07 29.57 3.70
CA LEU A 321 31.19 28.22 3.17
C LEU A 321 31.02 27.22 4.31
N LYS A 322 30.10 26.27 4.16
CA LYS A 322 29.92 25.15 5.09
C LYS A 322 29.59 23.85 4.38
N SER A 323 29.94 22.73 4.99
CA SER A 323 29.58 21.40 4.51
C SER A 323 29.25 20.47 5.66
N GLU A 324 28.19 19.69 5.49
CA GLU A 324 27.72 18.71 6.46
C GLU A 324 27.42 17.36 5.81
N ARG A 325 27.52 16.29 6.60
CA ARG A 325 27.17 14.93 6.22
C ARG A 325 26.08 14.40 7.12
N THR A 326 25.09 13.76 6.53
CA THR A 326 23.99 13.09 7.23
C THR A 326 23.90 11.66 6.73
N GLN A 327 24.02 10.68 7.62
CA GLN A 327 23.93 9.26 7.29
C GLN A 327 22.65 8.66 7.88
N SER A 328 21.93 7.88 7.08
CA SER A 328 20.59 7.36 7.38
C SER A 328 20.46 5.95 6.83
N GLY A 329 21.00 4.95 7.54
CA GLY A 329 21.04 3.57 7.05
C GLY A 329 21.90 3.44 5.79
N ASP A 330 21.26 3.05 4.70
CA ASP A 330 21.82 2.87 3.34
C ASP A 330 22.04 4.18 2.57
N ARG A 331 21.54 5.31 3.09
CA ARG A 331 21.64 6.63 2.46
C ARG A 331 22.67 7.53 3.13
N THR A 332 23.59 8.09 2.34
CA THR A 332 24.50 9.17 2.78
C THR A 332 24.21 10.43 1.99
N ALA A 333 23.90 11.52 2.69
CA ALA A 333 23.76 12.85 2.12
C ALA A 333 24.96 13.73 2.51
N VAL A 334 25.55 14.43 1.54
CA VAL A 334 26.58 15.46 1.75
C VAL A 334 26.06 16.78 1.20
N THR A 335 25.87 17.77 2.06
CA THR A 335 25.35 19.09 1.69
C THR A 335 26.45 20.14 1.80
N CYS A 336 26.72 20.86 0.71
CA CYS A 336 27.56 22.05 0.64
C CYS A 336 26.70 23.31 0.58
N ARG A 337 27.16 24.37 1.25
CA ARG A 337 26.42 25.63 1.42
C ARG A 337 27.32 26.83 1.12
N TRP A 338 26.82 27.72 0.26
CA TRP A 338 27.28 29.09 0.11
C TRP A 338 26.13 29.98 0.56
N ASN A 339 26.26 30.65 1.71
CA ASN A 339 25.17 31.43 2.27
C ASN A 339 25.65 32.80 2.72
N ASN A 340 24.99 33.87 2.26
CA ASN A 340 25.12 35.19 2.85
C ASN A 340 23.73 35.80 3.03
N ARG A 341 23.44 36.22 4.26
CA ARG A 341 22.15 36.76 4.69
C ARG A 341 22.11 38.29 4.66
N GLU A 342 23.28 38.95 4.65
CA GLU A 342 23.43 40.38 4.96
C GLU A 342 24.09 41.19 3.83
N ILE A 343 24.04 40.74 2.58
CA ILE A 343 24.64 41.46 1.44
C ILE A 343 24.04 42.87 1.35
N PRO A 344 24.82 43.97 1.42
CA PRO A 344 24.26 45.32 1.35
C PRO A 344 23.61 45.61 -0.01
N ALA A 345 22.41 46.21 0.00
CA ALA A 345 21.61 46.46 -1.21
C ALA A 345 20.81 47.79 -1.15
N GLY A 346 21.43 48.86 -0.64
CA GLY A 346 20.87 50.22 -0.65
C GLY A 346 19.67 50.40 0.29
N GLY A 347 19.92 50.47 1.60
CA GLY A 347 18.86 50.50 2.64
C GLY A 347 18.13 49.16 2.82
N LYS A 348 18.72 48.08 2.29
CA LYS A 348 18.22 46.71 2.32
C LYS A 348 19.38 45.75 2.57
N HIS A 349 19.07 44.62 3.20
CA HIS A 349 19.94 43.45 3.17
C HIS A 349 19.40 42.40 2.21
N ARG A 350 20.31 41.86 1.42
CA ARG A 350 20.08 40.81 0.43
C ARG A 350 20.53 39.47 0.99
N LEU A 351 19.58 38.54 1.06
CA LEU A 351 19.80 37.13 1.27
C LEU A 351 20.05 36.47 -0.09
N ARG A 352 21.14 35.72 -0.21
CA ARG A 352 21.42 34.79 -1.30
C ARG A 352 21.99 33.49 -0.73
N SER A 353 21.52 32.36 -1.26
CA SER A 353 21.96 31.03 -0.83
C SER A 353 22.07 30.11 -2.03
N VAL A 354 23.20 29.40 -2.15
CA VAL A 354 23.33 28.18 -2.97
C VAL A 354 23.51 27.00 -2.02
N PHE A 355 22.72 25.95 -2.23
CA PHE A 355 22.88 24.66 -1.56
C PHE A 355 23.06 23.57 -2.60
N VAL A 356 23.97 22.64 -2.34
CA VAL A 356 24.20 21.47 -3.20
C VAL A 356 24.24 20.24 -2.30
N THR A 357 23.35 19.28 -2.53
CA THR A 357 23.28 18.03 -1.78
C THR A 357 23.53 16.85 -2.71
N PHE A 358 24.51 16.01 -2.37
CA PHE A 358 24.77 14.73 -3.01
C PHE A 358 24.20 13.63 -2.11
N THR A 359 23.15 12.95 -2.57
CA THR A 359 22.51 11.86 -1.84
C THR A 359 22.85 10.54 -2.53
N THR A 360 23.82 9.82 -1.97
CA THR A 360 24.32 8.53 -2.48
C THR A 360 23.70 7.37 -1.72
N PHE A 361 23.38 6.30 -2.45
CA PHE A 361 22.72 5.09 -1.94
C PHE A 361 23.62 3.86 -2.11
N VAL A 362 23.60 2.96 -1.12
CA VAL A 362 24.27 1.66 -1.18
C VAL A 362 23.33 0.52 -0.86
N ASP A 363 23.62 -0.68 -1.37
CA ASP A 363 22.85 -1.88 -1.05
C ASP A 363 23.23 -2.45 0.33
N ARG A 364 22.58 -3.57 0.71
CA ARG A 364 22.83 -4.26 1.98
C ARG A 364 24.26 -4.80 2.15
N VAL A 365 25.04 -4.88 1.08
CA VAL A 365 26.46 -5.30 1.11
C VAL A 365 27.42 -4.14 0.80
N GLY A 366 26.94 -2.90 0.83
CA GLY A 366 27.73 -1.68 0.68
C GLY A 366 28.11 -1.30 -0.75
N LYS A 367 27.52 -1.92 -1.77
CA LYS A 367 27.76 -1.58 -3.19
C LYS A 367 26.83 -0.45 -3.65
N PRO A 368 27.20 0.34 -4.67
CA PRO A 368 26.35 1.45 -5.14
C PRO A 368 24.96 0.97 -5.63
N ASP A 369 23.89 1.59 -5.12
CA ASP A 369 22.50 1.23 -5.44
C ASP A 369 21.80 2.29 -6.32
N SER A 370 21.95 2.14 -7.63
CA SER A 370 21.24 2.96 -8.63
C SER A 370 19.72 2.78 -8.62
N TRP A 371 19.19 1.67 -8.09
CA TRP A 371 17.75 1.47 -7.98
C TRP A 371 17.18 2.33 -6.84
N ALA A 372 17.78 2.32 -5.66
CA ALA A 372 17.42 3.20 -4.55
C ALA A 372 17.55 4.69 -4.93
N ALA A 373 18.63 5.06 -5.64
CA ALA A 373 18.77 6.42 -6.18
C ALA A 373 17.65 6.79 -7.17
N LYS A 374 17.29 5.88 -8.09
CA LYS A 374 16.15 6.07 -9.00
C LYS A 374 14.84 6.25 -8.22
N GLN A 375 14.59 5.44 -7.18
CA GLN A 375 13.41 5.57 -6.33
C GLN A 375 13.35 6.92 -5.62
N HIS A 376 14.47 7.38 -5.07
CA HIS A 376 14.54 8.70 -4.44
C HIS A 376 14.28 9.83 -5.43
N TYR A 377 14.86 9.78 -6.63
CA TYR A 377 14.56 10.74 -7.70
C TYR A 377 13.06 10.76 -8.06
N ILE A 378 12.44 9.58 -8.17
CA ILE A 378 10.99 9.45 -8.44
C ILE A 378 10.18 10.12 -7.33
N ASP A 379 10.52 9.90 -6.06
CA ASP A 379 9.82 10.51 -4.92
C ASP A 379 9.96 12.04 -4.92
N ARG A 380 11.14 12.58 -5.20
CA ARG A 380 11.36 14.03 -5.32
C ARG A 380 10.60 14.63 -6.51
N ARG A 381 10.56 13.95 -7.65
CA ARG A 381 9.77 14.37 -8.83
C ARG A 381 8.27 14.33 -8.56
N ALA A 382 7.81 13.32 -7.83
CA ALA A 382 6.42 13.16 -7.42
C ALA A 382 5.96 14.30 -6.52
N GLU A 383 6.74 14.62 -5.49
CA GLU A 383 6.50 15.77 -4.61
C GLU A 383 6.44 17.09 -5.40
N ALA A 384 7.40 17.32 -6.31
CA ALA A 384 7.40 18.50 -7.17
C ALA A 384 6.16 18.57 -8.09
N LYS A 385 5.72 17.43 -8.64
CA LYS A 385 4.52 17.34 -9.49
C LYS A 385 3.22 17.49 -8.72
N GLU A 386 3.14 16.93 -7.52
CA GLU A 386 1.97 17.01 -6.63
C GLU A 386 1.60 18.45 -6.28
N TRP A 387 2.61 19.30 -6.05
CA TRP A 387 2.39 20.71 -5.73
C TRP A 387 2.36 21.64 -6.96
N GLU A 388 2.56 21.15 -8.18
CA GLU A 388 2.67 21.98 -9.39
C GLU A 388 1.46 22.90 -9.59
N GLY A 389 1.69 24.23 -9.63
CA GLY A 389 0.65 25.23 -9.84
C GLY A 389 -0.21 25.51 -8.61
N SER A 390 0.12 24.94 -7.45
CA SER A 390 -0.62 25.06 -6.19
C SER A 390 0.22 25.71 -5.08
N GLY A 391 -0.43 25.99 -3.94
CA GLY A 391 0.24 26.56 -2.78
C GLY A 391 -0.45 26.22 -1.47
N PHE A 392 0.34 26.20 -0.39
CA PHE A 392 -0.08 25.81 0.95
C PHE A 392 0.78 26.54 2.00
N GLN A 393 0.17 27.09 3.04
CA GLN A 393 0.86 27.76 4.17
C GLN A 393 1.96 28.77 3.74
N GLY A 394 1.68 29.58 2.72
CA GLY A 394 2.61 30.59 2.21
C GLY A 394 3.71 30.05 1.28
N LEU A 395 3.76 28.73 1.04
CA LEU A 395 4.51 28.12 -0.04
C LEU A 395 3.67 28.12 -1.33
N PHE A 396 4.31 28.31 -2.49
CA PHE A 396 3.67 28.16 -3.80
C PHE A 396 4.67 27.61 -4.81
N TRP A 397 4.32 26.54 -5.52
CA TRP A 397 5.19 25.83 -6.44
C TRP A 397 4.76 26.06 -7.90
N TYR A 398 5.73 26.40 -8.74
CA TYR A 398 5.50 26.66 -10.17
C TYR A 398 5.64 25.38 -11.00
N LYS A 399 5.48 25.51 -12.32
CA LYS A 399 5.64 24.42 -13.29
C LYS A 399 6.97 23.67 -13.12
N VAL A 400 6.92 22.34 -13.06
CA VAL A 400 8.11 21.49 -13.15
C VAL A 400 8.63 21.50 -14.59
N THR A 401 9.92 21.75 -14.77
CA THR A 401 10.62 21.73 -16.06
C THR A 401 11.62 20.59 -16.08
N GLU A 402 11.72 19.84 -17.18
CA GLU A 402 12.61 18.68 -17.31
C GLU A 402 13.75 18.99 -18.32
N PRO A 403 14.93 19.44 -17.85
CA PRO A 403 16.06 19.76 -18.73
C PRO A 403 16.72 18.48 -19.26
N LYS A 404 17.22 18.54 -20.50
CA LYS A 404 17.95 17.44 -21.14
C LYS A 404 19.45 17.56 -20.89
N GLY A 405 20.15 16.43 -20.80
CA GLY A 405 21.63 16.39 -20.75
C GLY A 405 22.28 16.59 -19.38
N TRP A 406 21.52 16.90 -18.33
CA TRP A 406 22.06 17.04 -16.97
C TRP A 406 22.43 15.68 -16.33
N GLY A 407 21.61 14.65 -16.54
CA GLY A 407 21.83 13.29 -16.06
C GLY A 407 20.92 12.28 -16.76
N GLU A 408 20.67 11.13 -16.14
CA GLU A 408 19.74 10.11 -16.65
C GLU A 408 18.30 10.63 -16.67
N ARG A 409 17.92 11.34 -15.61
CA ARG A 409 16.67 12.09 -15.48
C ARG A 409 16.97 13.36 -14.68
N ALA A 410 16.31 14.46 -15.03
CA ALA A 410 16.44 15.71 -14.30
C ALA A 410 15.11 16.47 -14.31
N PHE A 411 14.86 17.23 -13.24
CA PHE A 411 13.85 18.28 -13.24
C PHE A 411 14.35 19.49 -12.46
N HIS A 412 13.75 20.65 -12.70
CA HIS A 412 13.84 21.79 -11.78
C HIS A 412 12.48 22.47 -11.61
N GLN A 413 12.29 23.12 -10.47
CA GLN A 413 11.05 23.80 -10.11
C GLN A 413 11.37 25.07 -9.32
N TYR A 414 10.72 26.18 -9.67
CA TYR A 414 10.74 27.40 -8.86
C TYR A 414 9.60 27.40 -7.84
N ARG A 415 9.85 27.92 -6.65
CA ARG A 415 8.85 28.12 -5.59
C ARG A 415 9.04 29.45 -4.89
N LYS A 416 7.92 29.99 -4.39
CA LYS A 416 7.88 31.11 -3.46
C LYS A 416 7.66 30.55 -2.06
N ASN A 417 8.50 30.94 -1.12
CA ASN A 417 8.34 30.61 0.28
C ASN A 417 8.03 31.89 1.05
N ARG A 418 6.88 31.97 1.71
CA ARG A 418 6.54 32.97 2.72
C ARG A 418 6.13 32.28 4.01
N THR A 419 7.13 31.75 4.70
CA THR A 419 6.97 30.96 5.94
C THR A 419 7.46 31.74 7.16
N PRO A 420 7.03 31.39 8.38
CA PRO A 420 7.56 31.99 9.62
C PRO A 420 9.09 31.89 9.75
N SER A 421 9.74 30.92 9.10
CA SER A 421 11.20 30.78 9.08
C SER A 421 11.91 31.66 8.06
N ALA A 422 11.33 31.87 6.86
CA ALA A 422 12.00 32.56 5.75
C ALA A 422 11.01 33.02 4.67
N HIS A 423 11.26 34.21 4.14
CA HIS A 423 10.61 34.77 2.96
C HIS A 423 11.63 34.80 1.80
N VAL A 424 11.58 33.81 0.88
CA VAL A 424 12.52 33.67 -0.25
C VAL A 424 11.82 33.23 -1.55
N GLY A 425 12.37 33.66 -2.69
CA GLY A 425 12.16 32.99 -3.97
C GLY A 425 13.33 32.03 -4.19
N VAL A 426 13.05 30.76 -4.47
CA VAL A 426 14.07 29.71 -4.61
C VAL A 426 13.66 28.73 -5.71
N ALA A 427 14.63 28.20 -6.44
CA ALA A 427 14.41 27.10 -7.36
C ALA A 427 15.35 25.96 -7.00
N ASP A 428 14.81 24.74 -7.11
CA ASP A 428 15.49 23.51 -6.81
C ASP A 428 15.59 22.69 -8.11
N ALA A 429 16.78 22.21 -8.43
CA ALA A 429 17.07 21.23 -9.47
C ALA A 429 17.39 19.89 -8.82
N VAL A 430 16.89 18.80 -9.38
CA VAL A 430 17.11 17.43 -8.90
C VAL A 430 17.52 16.57 -10.09
N VAL A 431 18.65 15.88 -9.98
CA VAL A 431 19.27 15.13 -11.08
C VAL A 431 19.67 13.73 -10.62
N LEU A 432 19.24 12.72 -11.37
CA LEU A 432 19.65 11.32 -11.20
C LEU A 432 20.96 11.07 -11.96
N SER A 433 21.97 10.57 -11.26
CA SER A 433 23.27 10.19 -11.80
C SER A 433 23.76 8.89 -11.14
N GLY A 434 23.41 7.75 -11.75
CA GLY A 434 23.69 6.41 -11.24
C GLY A 434 23.21 6.21 -9.80
N PRO A 435 24.10 5.87 -8.85
CA PRO A 435 23.77 5.63 -7.44
C PRO A 435 23.59 6.92 -6.62
N THR A 436 23.63 8.10 -7.24
CA THR A 436 23.52 9.39 -6.56
C THR A 436 22.43 10.27 -7.15
N VAL A 437 21.65 10.92 -6.28
CA VAL A 437 20.78 12.03 -6.64
C VAL A 437 21.47 13.32 -6.21
N VAL A 438 21.58 14.26 -7.15
CA VAL A 438 22.17 15.59 -6.94
C VAL A 438 21.04 16.61 -6.87
N GLU A 439 20.90 17.28 -5.72
CA GLU A 439 19.96 18.37 -5.52
C GLU A 439 20.72 19.70 -5.45
N VAL A 440 20.31 20.69 -6.24
CA VAL A 440 20.89 22.04 -6.26
C VAL A 440 19.78 23.04 -6.00
N SER A 441 19.91 23.86 -4.96
CA SER A 441 19.00 24.95 -4.66
C SER A 441 19.71 26.29 -4.85
N PHE A 442 19.08 27.23 -5.53
CA PHE A 442 19.51 28.62 -5.55
C PHE A 442 18.31 29.54 -5.28
N GLY A 443 18.51 30.58 -4.48
CA GLY A 443 17.46 31.52 -4.17
C GLY A 443 17.86 32.65 -3.22
N GLY A 444 16.88 33.48 -2.88
CA GLY A 444 17.08 34.62 -2.02
C GLY A 444 15.89 35.56 -1.92
N SER A 445 16.15 36.70 -1.28
CA SER A 445 15.24 37.84 -1.15
C SER A 445 16.02 39.09 -0.75
N ASP A 446 15.40 40.24 -0.95
CA ASP A 446 15.91 41.53 -0.49
C ASP A 446 14.93 42.09 0.55
N ARG A 447 15.39 42.36 1.77
CA ARG A 447 14.56 42.80 2.90
C ARG A 447 15.02 44.16 3.45
N PRO A 448 14.15 44.94 4.11
CA PRO A 448 14.57 46.20 4.73
C PRO A 448 15.70 46.01 5.74
N GLU A 449 16.57 47.00 5.87
CA GLU A 449 17.66 46.98 6.85
C GLU A 449 17.13 46.82 8.29
N GLY A 450 17.87 46.10 9.14
CA GLY A 450 17.45 45.78 10.51
C GLY A 450 16.31 44.76 10.67
N THR A 451 15.74 44.20 9.59
CA THR A 451 14.62 43.22 9.67
C THR A 451 15.07 41.76 9.61
N GLY A 452 14.20 40.84 10.04
CA GLY A 452 14.43 39.40 9.97
C GLY A 452 14.18 38.80 8.58
N ILE A 453 14.77 37.63 8.28
CA ILE A 453 14.63 36.98 6.96
C ILE A 453 13.20 36.52 6.60
N ASN A 454 12.27 36.63 7.54
CA ASN A 454 10.84 36.34 7.43
C ASN A 454 9.99 37.63 7.38
N ASP A 455 10.59 38.80 7.17
CA ASP A 455 9.87 40.07 7.14
C ASP A 455 8.85 40.10 5.97
N PRO A 456 7.56 40.43 6.20
CA PRO A 456 6.53 40.49 5.16
C PRO A 456 6.88 41.38 3.95
N LYS A 457 7.61 42.48 4.16
CA LYS A 457 8.06 43.44 3.14
C LYS A 457 9.24 42.93 2.32
N SER A 458 9.76 41.73 2.61
CA SER A 458 10.80 41.07 1.81
C SER A 458 10.35 40.90 0.36
N VAL A 459 11.16 41.41 -0.57
CA VAL A 459 11.01 41.23 -2.02
C VAL A 459 11.68 39.90 -2.38
N LEU A 460 10.88 38.94 -2.85
CA LEU A 460 11.39 37.62 -3.23
C LEU A 460 12.17 37.73 -4.55
N MET A 461 13.26 36.98 -4.67
CA MET A 461 14.02 36.87 -5.91
C MET A 461 13.11 36.30 -7.02
N PRO A 462 12.96 36.98 -8.17
CA PRO A 462 12.01 36.59 -9.21
C PRO A 462 12.45 35.33 -9.95
N GLN A 463 11.49 34.54 -10.42
CA GLN A 463 11.70 33.25 -11.10
C GLN A 463 12.81 33.30 -12.17
N GLN A 464 12.84 34.35 -12.99
CA GLN A 464 13.85 34.50 -14.05
C GLN A 464 15.26 34.63 -13.48
N GLU A 465 15.49 35.49 -12.49
CA GLU A 465 16.81 35.69 -11.84
C GLU A 465 17.26 34.40 -11.16
N VAL A 466 16.33 33.72 -10.48
CA VAL A 466 16.61 32.45 -9.79
C VAL A 466 16.96 31.34 -10.77
N VAL A 467 16.16 31.08 -11.81
CA VAL A 467 16.45 30.01 -12.78
C VAL A 467 17.73 30.31 -13.56
N THR A 468 17.99 31.58 -13.90
CA THR A 468 19.23 31.99 -14.60
C THR A 468 20.48 31.73 -13.76
N GLY A 469 20.43 31.86 -12.44
CA GLY A 469 21.55 31.47 -11.56
C GLY A 469 21.61 29.97 -11.25
N LEU A 470 20.47 29.28 -11.18
CA LEU A 470 20.41 27.85 -10.86
C LEU A 470 21.06 26.98 -11.95
N VAL A 471 20.79 27.25 -13.22
CA VAL A 471 21.28 26.49 -14.38
C VAL A 471 22.82 26.34 -14.39
N PRO A 472 23.62 27.42 -14.42
CA PRO A 472 25.08 27.31 -14.51
C PRO A 472 25.70 26.69 -13.25
N VAL A 473 25.12 26.89 -12.07
CA VAL A 473 25.55 26.20 -10.84
C VAL A 473 25.31 24.69 -10.98
N THR A 474 24.13 24.29 -11.46
CA THR A 474 23.79 22.88 -11.62
C THR A 474 24.72 22.20 -12.63
N GLU A 475 25.01 22.86 -13.76
CA GLU A 475 25.94 22.34 -14.76
C GLU A 475 27.38 22.23 -14.24
N ALA A 476 27.87 23.22 -13.49
CA ALA A 476 29.19 23.17 -12.84
C ALA A 476 29.28 22.06 -11.77
N VAL A 477 28.22 21.87 -10.99
CA VAL A 477 28.10 20.77 -10.00
C VAL A 477 28.19 19.42 -10.69
N LEU A 478 27.40 19.21 -11.74
CA LEU A 478 27.36 17.94 -12.48
C LEU A 478 28.70 17.64 -13.15
N GLU A 479 29.35 18.65 -13.73
CA GLU A 479 30.66 18.48 -14.35
C GLU A 479 31.75 18.15 -13.32
N SER A 480 31.81 18.86 -12.18
CA SER A 480 32.76 18.51 -11.12
C SER A 480 32.46 17.14 -10.50
N PHE A 481 31.18 16.77 -10.37
CA PHE A 481 30.76 15.45 -9.88
C PHE A 481 31.17 14.31 -10.83
N ARG A 482 31.06 14.49 -12.15
CA ARG A 482 31.55 13.46 -13.12
C ARG A 482 33.06 13.23 -13.03
N ARG A 483 33.84 14.25 -12.64
CA ARG A 483 35.30 14.19 -12.53
C ARG A 483 35.79 13.70 -11.16
N ASN A 484 35.10 14.07 -10.08
CA ASN A 484 35.58 13.87 -8.69
C ASN A 484 34.61 13.11 -7.79
N GLY A 485 33.41 12.76 -8.27
CA GLY A 485 32.45 11.93 -7.56
C GLY A 485 32.97 10.50 -7.38
N VAL A 486 32.60 9.88 -6.27
CA VAL A 486 32.89 8.47 -6.01
C VAL A 486 32.07 7.64 -7.01
N ARG A 487 32.75 6.75 -7.76
CA ARG A 487 32.15 5.79 -8.68
C ARG A 487 31.88 4.47 -7.97
#